data_AF-A0A9D6KJM0-F1
#
_entry.id   AF-A0A9D6KJM0-F1
#
_cell.length_a   1.000
_cell.length_b   1.000
_cell.length_c   1.000
_cell.angle_alpha   90.00
_cell.angle_beta   90.00
_cell.angle_gamma   90.00
#
_symmetry.space_group_name_H-M   'P 1'
#
loop_
_entity.id
_entity.type
_entity.pdbx_description
1 polymer ?
#
loop_
_entity_poly.entity_id
_entity_poly.type
_entity_poly.pdbx_seq_one_letter_code
_entity_poly.pdbx_strand_id
1 'polypeptide(L)'
;MEPIVLIHGYSAESKESTPAAIAKIYGTLPEALRAAYGSEAVVEIDLSRYVSLEDGVTLDDISRALDRALTTDFAHLVPGPFHVITHSTGALVIRNWIRMAGRKPSPIRNLIHLAGAHLGSGWAHIGKGQLAKWARMVFQAGAERGVQVLDALEFGSDRTLDLHLHFLHSETAMASVYGVREYSIVGSQPAVEWYPIPIRYAKEDGSDGVVRVAASNLNMHYLRFGPTAAALALAWKDASGELGKHLRRRGARQSLYELKDSSLPGEGERPEIPFAIPYECAHTGKDLGIVVGTHPRDQVLRLVRQALETPAAEWSSRVADFRTELDATYQKVLTQQAPSWWKKWIEEPRAQYDRHAQLIFRIRDQDGRPVLHHDIFLDSVQGKGDPSLPVGSLFEDKHVNETSPHIIAFYLRADAFSASDETWVPRIPQVNGCFFEVTATEPETDEVLYLPMRFEFSKDDLIGWVRGHRTTIVDVELLRLPSPNVYRMVRFAG
;
A
#
# COMPACT_ATOMS: atom_id res chain seq x y z
N MET A 1 21.92 7.21 -22.92
CA MET A 1 21.05 6.79 -21.82
C MET A 1 21.55 7.46 -20.56
N GLU A 2 20.66 8.03 -19.76
CA GLU A 2 20.98 8.50 -18.41
C GLU A 2 21.39 7.33 -17.51
N PRO A 3 22.18 7.55 -16.45
CA PRO A 3 22.50 6.51 -15.48
C PRO A 3 21.24 5.88 -14.88
N ILE A 4 21.28 4.57 -14.69
CA ILE A 4 20.24 3.74 -14.08
C ILE A 4 20.78 3.30 -12.73
N VAL A 5 20.18 3.83 -11.68
CA VAL A 5 20.52 3.52 -10.30
C VAL A 5 19.62 2.38 -9.81
N LEU A 6 20.23 1.24 -9.46
CA LEU A 6 19.51 0.14 -8.84
C LEU A 6 19.54 0.30 -7.33
N ILE A 7 18.39 0.25 -6.66
CA ILE A 7 18.27 0.39 -5.21
C ILE A 7 17.48 -0.78 -4.64
N HIS A 8 18.16 -1.68 -3.94
CA HIS A 8 17.51 -2.79 -3.26
C HIS A 8 17.01 -2.41 -1.85
N GLY A 9 16.00 -3.15 -1.37
CA GLY A 9 15.38 -3.02 -0.06
C GLY A 9 15.97 -3.97 0.99
N TYR A 10 15.17 -4.25 2.02
CA TYR A 10 15.58 -4.98 3.22
C TYR A 10 15.99 -6.43 2.92
N SER A 11 17.12 -6.85 3.52
CA SER A 11 17.58 -8.24 3.63
C SER A 11 18.06 -8.96 2.36
N ALA A 12 18.81 -8.30 1.49
CA ALA A 12 19.83 -9.02 0.71
C ALA A 12 21.18 -8.95 1.40
N GLU A 13 21.34 -9.74 2.46
CA GLU A 13 22.64 -9.79 3.11
C GLU A 13 23.62 -10.62 2.28
N SER A 14 24.65 -9.98 1.75
CA SER A 14 25.94 -10.67 1.61
C SER A 14 26.84 -10.30 2.78
N LYS A 15 27.33 -11.31 3.50
CA LYS A 15 28.40 -11.13 4.51
C LYS A 15 29.64 -10.43 3.93
N GLU A 16 29.80 -10.49 2.61
CA GLU A 16 30.89 -9.87 1.86
C GLU A 16 30.45 -8.55 1.22
N SER A 17 31.36 -7.58 1.14
CA SER A 17 31.14 -6.26 0.51
C SER A 17 31.62 -6.18 -0.92
N THR A 18 31.90 -7.34 -1.51
CA THR A 18 32.51 -7.38 -2.84
C THR A 18 31.48 -6.95 -3.88
N PRO A 19 31.89 -6.22 -4.93
CA PRO A 19 31.01 -5.90 -6.06
C PRO A 19 30.30 -7.14 -6.64
N ALA A 20 30.96 -8.30 -6.63
CA ALA A 20 30.39 -9.57 -7.05
C ALA A 20 29.25 -10.07 -6.15
N ALA A 21 29.30 -9.81 -4.84
CA ALA A 21 28.25 -10.20 -3.91
C ALA A 21 27.02 -9.28 -4.03
N ILE A 22 27.24 -7.98 -4.20
CA ILE A 22 26.18 -6.99 -4.48
C ILE A 22 25.50 -7.28 -5.82
N ALA A 23 26.28 -7.60 -6.86
CA ALA A 23 25.73 -7.96 -8.17
C ALA A 23 24.79 -9.18 -8.11
N LYS A 24 25.02 -10.13 -7.19
CA LYS A 24 24.15 -11.31 -7.03
C LYS A 24 22.75 -10.96 -6.50
N ILE A 25 22.60 -9.86 -5.75
CA ILE A 25 21.32 -9.39 -5.20
C ILE A 25 20.33 -9.08 -6.34
N TYR A 26 20.83 -8.43 -7.37
CA TYR A 26 20.04 -8.03 -8.53
C TYR A 26 19.94 -9.14 -9.60
N GLY A 27 20.55 -10.30 -9.36
CA GLY A 27 20.63 -11.41 -10.30
C GLY A 27 21.16 -10.96 -11.67
N THR A 28 20.46 -11.35 -12.73
CA THR A 28 20.85 -11.02 -14.12
C THR A 28 20.27 -9.68 -14.61
N LEU A 29 19.52 -8.95 -13.77
CA LEU A 29 18.93 -7.67 -14.16
C LEU A 29 19.98 -6.62 -14.58
N PRO A 30 21.09 -6.39 -13.84
CA PRO A 30 22.09 -5.41 -14.24
C PRO A 30 22.78 -5.80 -15.55
N GLU A 31 23.06 -7.09 -15.75
CA GLU A 31 23.66 -7.60 -16.99
C GLU A 31 22.74 -7.36 -18.19
N ALA A 32 21.44 -7.66 -18.06
CA ALA A 32 20.45 -7.42 -19.10
C ALA A 32 20.29 -5.93 -19.45
N LEU A 33 20.38 -5.05 -18.46
CA LEU A 33 20.34 -3.60 -18.65
C LEU A 33 21.62 -3.07 -19.31
N ARG A 34 22.80 -3.54 -18.89
CA ARG A 34 24.08 -3.21 -19.52
C ARG A 34 24.15 -3.67 -20.97
N ALA A 35 23.60 -4.84 -21.27
CA ALA A 35 23.51 -5.34 -22.64
C ALA A 35 22.60 -4.47 -23.51
N ALA A 36 21.56 -3.85 -22.93
CA ALA A 36 20.64 -2.98 -23.66
C ALA A 36 21.16 -1.54 -23.81
N TYR A 37 21.85 -0.99 -22.81
CA TYR A 37 22.14 0.46 -22.72
C TYR A 37 23.62 0.82 -22.53
N GLY A 38 24.51 -0.16 -22.37
CA GLY A 38 25.95 0.03 -22.15
C GLY A 38 26.39 -0.18 -20.69
N SER A 39 27.67 -0.53 -20.48
CA SER A 39 28.23 -0.86 -19.15
C SER A 39 28.16 0.29 -18.15
N GLU A 40 28.46 1.50 -18.60
CA GLU A 40 28.51 2.72 -17.79
C GLU A 40 27.13 3.30 -17.46
N ALA A 41 26.07 2.78 -18.10
CA ALA A 41 24.71 3.25 -17.87
C ALA A 41 24.07 2.68 -16.60
N VAL A 42 24.67 1.68 -15.95
CA VAL A 42 24.09 1.01 -14.78
C VAL A 42 24.98 1.19 -13.56
N VAL A 43 24.42 1.82 -12.53
CA VAL A 43 25.04 2.06 -11.23
C VAL A 43 24.25 1.30 -10.16
N GLU A 44 24.87 0.32 -9.51
CA GLU A 44 24.23 -0.39 -8.41
C GLU A 44 24.47 0.33 -7.07
N ILE A 45 23.39 0.75 -6.41
CA ILE A 45 23.41 1.30 -5.05
C ILE A 45 22.65 0.34 -4.13
N ASP A 46 23.40 -0.41 -3.34
CA ASP A 46 22.80 -1.33 -2.39
C ASP A 46 22.62 -0.69 -1.02
N LEU A 47 21.36 -0.50 -0.60
CA LEU A 47 21.02 -0.04 0.74
C LEU A 47 20.98 -1.19 1.76
N SER A 48 20.97 -2.45 1.30
CA SER A 48 20.71 -3.63 2.13
C SER A 48 21.87 -4.07 3.01
N ARG A 49 22.91 -3.23 3.12
CA ARG A 49 23.92 -3.33 4.16
C ARG A 49 23.45 -2.57 5.40
N TYR A 50 22.58 -3.19 6.17
CA TYR A 50 22.38 -2.80 7.57
C TYR A 50 23.66 -3.16 8.34
N VAL A 51 24.68 -2.30 8.26
CA VAL A 51 25.93 -2.45 9.03
C VAL A 51 25.64 -2.36 10.55
N SER A 52 24.49 -1.81 10.92
CA SER A 52 23.88 -1.93 12.24
C SER A 52 22.40 -2.31 12.10
N LEU A 53 22.03 -3.32 12.86
CA LEU A 53 20.72 -3.94 12.98
C LEU A 53 20.14 -3.58 14.37
N GLU A 54 20.37 -2.32 14.73
CA GLU A 54 19.90 -1.73 15.97
C GLU A 54 18.50 -1.17 15.79
N ASP A 55 17.66 -1.41 16.79
CA ASP A 55 16.29 -0.92 16.86
C ASP A 55 16.19 0.62 16.84
N GLY A 56 17.29 1.36 16.76
CA GLY A 56 17.33 2.83 16.69
C GLY A 56 17.32 3.42 15.28
N VAL A 57 17.52 2.63 14.22
CA VAL A 57 17.63 3.16 12.84
C VAL A 57 16.25 3.36 12.21
N THR A 58 15.97 4.60 11.79
CA THR A 58 14.69 4.97 11.16
C THR A 58 14.77 5.01 9.63
N LEU A 59 13.61 5.03 8.95
CA LEU A 59 13.53 5.29 7.50
C LEU A 59 14.17 6.64 7.11
N ASP A 60 14.09 7.63 7.99
CA ASP A 60 14.69 8.95 7.78
C ASP A 60 16.22 8.87 7.86
N ASP A 61 16.78 8.08 8.77
CA ASP A 61 18.23 7.86 8.86
C ASP A 61 18.78 7.18 7.60
N ILE A 62 18.08 6.16 7.10
CA ILE A 62 18.43 5.48 5.85
C ILE A 62 18.35 6.47 4.67
N SER A 63 17.33 7.32 4.63
CA SER A 63 17.18 8.33 3.58
C SER A 63 18.29 9.39 3.63
N ARG A 64 18.72 9.80 4.84
CA ARG A 64 19.89 10.69 5.03
C ARG A 64 21.20 9.99 4.64
N ALA A 65 21.32 8.70 4.88
CA ALA A 65 22.47 7.91 4.45
C ALA A 65 22.52 7.81 2.92
N LEU A 66 21.39 7.59 2.26
CA LEU A 66 21.28 7.65 0.79
C LEU A 66 21.68 9.02 0.25
N ASP A 67 21.18 10.10 0.84
CA ASP A 67 21.55 11.46 0.42
C ASP A 67 23.06 11.71 0.51
N ARG A 68 23.68 11.26 1.60
CA ARG A 68 25.12 11.33 1.80
C ARG A 68 25.86 10.53 0.73
N ALA A 69 25.48 9.27 0.50
CA ALA A 69 26.09 8.42 -0.51
C ALA A 69 26.00 9.05 -1.91
N LEU A 70 24.84 9.60 -2.28
CA LEU A 70 24.66 10.29 -3.56
C LEU A 70 25.51 11.56 -3.68
N THR A 71 25.74 12.28 -2.58
CA THR A 71 26.49 13.55 -2.61
C THR A 71 27.99 13.39 -2.40
N THR A 72 28.46 12.32 -1.76
CA THR A 72 29.89 12.07 -1.50
C THR A 72 30.46 11.03 -2.46
N ASP A 73 29.84 9.86 -2.53
CA ASP A 73 30.43 8.68 -3.16
C ASP A 73 30.02 8.59 -4.64
N PHE A 74 28.79 9.02 -4.93
CA PHE A 74 28.21 9.06 -6.27
C PHE A 74 27.91 10.49 -6.73
N ALA A 75 28.76 11.45 -6.33
CA ALA A 75 28.58 12.88 -6.60
C ALA A 75 28.44 13.23 -8.10
N HIS A 76 28.84 12.34 -9.01
CA HIS A 76 28.67 12.49 -10.45
C HIS A 76 27.21 12.30 -10.92
N LEU A 77 26.34 11.67 -10.12
CA LEU A 77 24.92 11.47 -10.44
C LEU A 77 24.07 12.71 -10.17
N VAL A 78 24.41 13.48 -9.13
CA VAL A 78 23.59 14.59 -8.62
C VAL A 78 23.51 15.82 -9.55
N PRO A 79 24.54 16.16 -10.36
CA PRO A 79 24.47 17.24 -11.33
C PRO A 79 23.57 16.96 -12.54
N GLY A 80 23.31 15.68 -12.84
CA GLY A 80 22.61 15.24 -14.04
C GLY A 80 21.33 14.47 -13.74
N PRO A 81 20.47 14.26 -14.75
CA PRO A 81 19.32 13.39 -14.61
C PRO A 81 19.75 11.91 -14.53
N PHE A 82 19.04 11.12 -13.74
CA PHE A 82 19.19 9.67 -13.69
C PHE A 82 17.85 8.96 -13.51
N HIS A 83 17.83 7.65 -13.72
CA HIS A 83 16.69 6.77 -13.46
C HIS A 83 16.95 5.93 -12.22
N VAL A 84 15.88 5.52 -11.55
CA VAL A 84 15.96 4.63 -10.39
C VAL A 84 15.09 3.40 -10.62
N ILE A 85 15.63 2.22 -10.35
CA ILE A 85 14.87 0.98 -10.24
C ILE A 85 15.02 0.50 -8.80
N THR A 86 13.89 0.42 -8.10
CA THR A 86 13.84 -0.05 -6.71
C THR A 86 13.27 -1.45 -6.62
N HIS A 87 13.65 -2.19 -5.58
CA HIS A 87 12.98 -3.42 -5.18
C HIS A 87 12.54 -3.38 -3.73
N SER A 88 11.36 -3.94 -3.43
CA SER A 88 10.87 -4.11 -2.06
C SER A 88 10.89 -2.80 -1.27
N THR A 89 11.52 -2.78 -0.10
CA THR A 89 11.56 -1.62 0.82
C THR A 89 12.40 -0.45 0.27
N GLY A 90 13.23 -0.66 -0.75
CA GLY A 90 13.96 0.43 -1.43
C GLY A 90 13.00 1.47 -2.00
N ALA A 91 11.77 1.06 -2.30
CA ALA A 91 10.69 1.95 -2.74
C ALA A 91 10.26 2.96 -1.67
N LEU A 92 10.25 2.57 -0.39
CA LEU A 92 9.98 3.50 0.73
C LEU A 92 11.15 4.45 0.94
N VAL A 93 12.39 3.94 0.89
CA VAL A 93 13.58 4.75 1.09
C VAL A 93 13.68 5.84 0.03
N ILE A 94 13.55 5.51 -1.25
CA ILE A 94 13.70 6.51 -2.31
C ILE A 94 12.60 7.56 -2.25
N ARG A 95 11.35 7.16 -1.98
CA ARG A 95 10.24 8.11 -1.85
C ARG A 95 10.45 9.01 -0.63
N ASN A 96 10.93 8.47 0.48
CA ASN A 96 11.24 9.27 1.66
C ASN A 96 12.43 10.22 1.44
N TRP A 97 13.45 9.78 0.70
CA TRP A 97 14.55 10.64 0.27
C TRP A 97 14.05 11.80 -0.60
N ILE A 98 13.15 11.56 -1.57
CA ILE A 98 12.54 12.63 -2.37
C ILE A 98 11.77 13.62 -1.47
N ARG A 99 11.00 13.12 -0.50
CA ARG A 99 10.28 13.94 0.48
C ARG A 99 11.22 14.84 1.29
N MET A 100 12.31 14.27 1.82
CA MET A 100 13.20 14.95 2.77
C MET A 100 14.28 15.82 2.12
N ALA A 101 14.87 15.34 1.03
CA ALA A 101 16.09 15.87 0.43
C ALA A 101 15.97 16.09 -1.09
N GLY A 102 14.85 15.68 -1.69
CA GLY A 102 14.61 15.83 -3.12
C GLY A 102 14.66 17.29 -3.54
N ARG A 103 15.58 17.60 -4.47
CA ARG A 103 15.56 18.88 -5.18
C ARG A 103 14.25 19.03 -5.96
N LYS A 104 13.81 20.26 -6.20
CA LYS A 104 12.64 20.59 -7.01
C LYS A 104 13.10 21.40 -8.23
N PRO A 105 13.13 20.84 -9.46
CA PRO A 105 12.83 19.43 -9.78
C PRO A 105 13.92 18.46 -9.27
N SER A 106 13.53 17.20 -9.11
CA SER A 106 14.40 16.11 -8.71
C SER A 106 15.32 15.72 -9.86
N PRO A 107 16.56 15.25 -9.60
CA PRO A 107 17.39 14.65 -10.63
C PRO A 107 16.84 13.30 -11.13
N ILE A 108 15.90 12.68 -10.41
CA ILE A 108 15.27 11.43 -10.85
C ILE A 108 14.23 11.71 -11.94
N ARG A 109 14.41 11.11 -13.13
CA ARG A 109 13.44 11.19 -14.23
C ARG A 109 12.38 10.10 -14.18
N ASN A 110 12.82 8.85 -14.08
CA ASN A 110 11.95 7.67 -14.02
C ASN A 110 12.28 6.89 -12.76
N LEU A 111 11.25 6.53 -12.00
CA LEU A 111 11.33 5.75 -10.78
C LEU A 111 10.47 4.49 -10.94
N ILE A 112 11.13 3.34 -11.06
CA ILE A 112 10.49 2.06 -11.33
C ILE A 112 10.51 1.24 -10.04
N HIS A 113 9.34 0.81 -9.60
CA HIS A 113 9.17 -0.02 -8.42
C HIS A 113 8.93 -1.47 -8.84
N LEU A 114 9.87 -2.35 -8.49
CA LEU A 114 9.70 -3.80 -8.60
C LEU A 114 9.26 -4.31 -7.22
N ALA A 115 8.01 -4.70 -7.09
CA ALA A 115 7.39 -5.16 -5.85
C ALA A 115 7.61 -4.17 -4.68
N GLY A 116 7.31 -2.89 -4.88
CA GLY A 116 7.50 -1.86 -3.86
C GLY A 116 6.62 -2.09 -2.64
N ALA A 117 7.21 -2.15 -1.45
CA ALA A 117 6.48 -2.37 -0.20
C ALA A 117 5.86 -1.06 0.35
N HIS A 118 5.05 -0.37 -0.46
CA HIS A 118 4.57 0.98 -0.19
C HIS A 118 3.62 1.03 1.02
N LEU A 119 2.52 0.27 0.96
CA LEU A 119 1.47 0.27 2.00
C LEU A 119 1.52 -0.99 2.86
N GLY A 120 2.73 -1.51 3.07
CA GLY A 120 3.05 -2.57 4.03
C GLY A 120 3.13 -3.99 3.46
N SER A 121 3.47 -4.93 4.35
CA SER A 121 3.67 -6.36 4.09
C SER A 121 3.19 -7.21 5.26
N GLY A 122 2.54 -8.33 4.95
CA GLY A 122 2.07 -9.30 5.93
C GLY A 122 3.17 -9.90 6.82
N TRP A 123 4.43 -9.88 6.36
CA TRP A 123 5.56 -10.41 7.10
C TRP A 123 6.03 -9.51 8.24
N ALA A 124 5.77 -8.21 8.17
CA ALA A 124 6.18 -7.25 9.19
C ALA A 124 5.52 -7.50 10.55
N HIS A 125 4.35 -8.14 10.53
CA HIS A 125 3.51 -8.43 11.71
C HIS A 125 3.81 -9.78 12.36
N ILE A 126 4.58 -10.64 11.70
CA ILE A 126 4.76 -12.00 12.22
C ILE A 126 5.65 -11.89 13.46
N GLY A 127 5.09 -12.31 14.60
CA GLY A 127 5.75 -12.23 15.90
C GLY A 127 7.22 -12.66 15.82
N LYS A 128 8.09 -11.89 16.49
CA LYS A 128 9.56 -11.91 16.32
C LYS A 128 10.19 -13.31 16.28
N GLY A 129 9.67 -14.27 17.05
CA GLY A 129 10.14 -15.66 17.07
C GLY A 129 9.76 -16.50 15.85
N GLN A 130 8.59 -16.25 15.25
CA GLN A 130 8.17 -16.92 14.01
C GLN A 130 8.84 -16.28 12.79
N LEU A 131 8.98 -14.96 12.75
CA LEU A 131 9.70 -14.29 11.67
C LEU A 131 11.15 -14.77 11.60
N ALA A 132 11.86 -14.87 12.72
CA ALA A 132 13.24 -15.39 12.76
C ALA A 132 13.37 -16.83 12.21
N LYS A 133 12.35 -17.67 12.41
CA LYS A 133 12.32 -19.04 11.89
C LYS A 133 12.21 -19.09 10.36
N TRP A 134 11.45 -18.17 9.77
CA TRP A 134 11.12 -18.18 8.34
C TRP A 134 11.87 -17.12 7.52
N ALA A 135 12.48 -16.14 8.17
CA ALA A 135 13.22 -15.04 7.56
C ALA A 135 14.36 -15.53 6.66
N ARG A 136 15.04 -16.64 7.03
CA ARG A 136 16.08 -17.25 6.18
C ARG A 136 15.56 -17.82 4.85
N MET A 137 14.26 -18.08 4.74
CA MET A 137 13.61 -18.60 3.53
C MET A 137 12.90 -17.51 2.73
N VAL A 138 12.44 -16.45 3.40
CA VAL A 138 11.66 -15.36 2.80
C VAL A 138 12.54 -14.20 2.37
N PHE A 139 13.61 -13.95 3.13
CA PHE A 139 14.58 -12.93 2.83
C PHE A 139 15.91 -13.57 2.44
N GLN A 140 16.53 -13.06 1.37
CA GLN A 140 17.72 -13.66 0.78
C GLN A 140 18.94 -13.43 1.69
N ALA A 141 19.18 -14.43 2.54
CA ALA A 141 20.30 -14.55 3.46
C ALA A 141 20.29 -13.61 4.69
N GLY A 142 20.45 -14.26 5.85
CA GLY A 142 20.78 -13.69 7.16
C GLY A 142 19.66 -12.86 7.80
N ALA A 143 19.37 -13.17 9.07
CA ALA A 143 18.29 -12.56 9.82
C ALA A 143 18.88 -12.05 11.13
N GLU A 144 19.59 -10.93 11.05
CA GLU A 144 19.75 -10.07 12.21
C GLU A 144 18.91 -8.77 11.97
N ARG A 145 18.66 -8.00 13.02
CA ARG A 145 17.37 -7.35 13.35
C ARG A 145 17.21 -5.87 12.92
N GLY A 146 16.01 -5.39 12.61
CA GLY A 146 15.77 -3.94 12.52
C GLY A 146 14.31 -3.60 12.80
N VAL A 147 13.92 -3.51 14.08
CA VAL A 147 12.51 -3.45 14.49
C VAL A 147 11.78 -2.23 13.92
N GLN A 148 12.39 -1.04 13.92
CA GLN A 148 11.70 0.17 13.44
C GLN A 148 11.45 0.23 11.92
N VAL A 149 12.28 -0.43 11.12
CA VAL A 149 12.03 -0.54 9.66
C VAL A 149 10.90 -1.53 9.39
N LEU A 150 10.79 -2.58 10.22
CA LEU A 150 9.65 -3.50 10.17
C LEU A 150 8.36 -2.80 10.59
N ASP A 151 8.38 -1.92 11.59
CA ASP A 151 7.22 -1.09 11.97
C ASP A 151 6.77 -0.16 10.82
N ALA A 152 7.70 0.31 9.99
CA ALA A 152 7.38 1.07 8.78
C ALA A 152 6.75 0.20 7.69
N LEU A 153 7.07 -1.10 7.66
CA LEU A 153 6.53 -2.06 6.70
C LEU A 153 5.25 -2.71 7.18
N GLU A 154 4.82 -2.40 8.39
CA GLU A 154 3.56 -2.84 8.94
C GLU A 154 2.38 -2.32 8.07
N PHE A 155 1.41 -3.18 7.75
CA PHE A 155 0.15 -2.71 7.15
C PHE A 155 -0.44 -1.56 7.97
N GLY A 156 -0.78 -0.47 7.28
CA GLY A 156 -1.29 0.74 7.93
C GLY A 156 -0.28 1.48 8.79
N SER A 157 1.04 1.33 8.56
CA SER A 157 2.03 2.13 9.28
C SER A 157 1.77 3.63 9.09
N ASP A 158 1.58 4.36 10.19
CA ASP A 158 1.22 5.79 10.15
C ASP A 158 2.25 6.62 9.37
N ARG A 159 3.54 6.27 9.50
CA ARG A 159 4.63 6.94 8.78
C ARG A 159 4.58 6.71 7.27
N THR A 160 4.21 5.52 6.81
CA THR A 160 4.10 5.26 5.37
C THR A 160 2.84 5.87 4.79
N LEU A 161 1.73 5.89 5.54
CA LEU A 161 0.55 6.66 5.16
C LEU A 161 0.90 8.13 4.95
N ASP A 162 1.55 8.78 5.92
CA ASP A 162 1.95 10.18 5.80
C ASP A 162 2.94 10.42 4.65
N LEU A 163 3.88 9.50 4.42
CA LEU A 163 4.79 9.55 3.28
C LEU A 163 4.02 9.53 1.94
N HIS A 164 3.03 8.66 1.81
CA HIS A 164 2.28 8.53 0.57
C HIS A 164 1.28 9.68 0.37
N LEU A 165 0.61 10.12 1.43
CA LEU A 165 -0.30 11.27 1.42
C LEU A 165 0.43 12.59 1.12
N HIS A 166 1.69 12.73 1.56
CA HIS A 166 2.53 13.88 1.22
C HIS A 166 2.56 14.16 -0.29
N PHE A 167 2.62 13.12 -1.13
CA PHE A 167 2.69 13.29 -2.59
C PHE A 167 1.33 13.50 -3.26
N LEU A 168 0.23 13.59 -2.50
CA LEU A 168 -1.10 13.90 -3.03
C LEU A 168 -1.39 15.40 -3.09
N HIS A 169 -0.68 16.22 -2.33
CA HIS A 169 -0.89 17.67 -2.32
C HIS A 169 -0.21 18.34 -3.51
N SER A 170 -0.84 19.38 -4.07
CA SER A 170 -0.33 20.10 -5.26
C SER A 170 1.07 20.71 -5.07
N GLU A 171 1.43 21.10 -3.85
CA GLU A 171 2.74 21.71 -3.52
C GLU A 171 3.89 20.69 -3.33
N THR A 172 3.53 19.41 -3.26
CA THR A 172 4.45 18.30 -2.99
C THR A 172 4.20 17.09 -3.90
N ALA A 173 3.44 17.27 -4.98
CA ALA A 173 3.08 16.19 -5.90
C ALA A 173 4.31 15.66 -6.65
N MET A 174 4.46 14.33 -6.67
CA MET A 174 5.64 13.66 -7.24
C MET A 174 5.90 14.07 -8.70
N ALA A 175 4.86 14.09 -9.53
CA ALA A 175 5.00 14.38 -10.95
C ALA A 175 5.18 15.88 -11.24
N SER A 176 4.30 16.75 -10.74
CA SER A 176 4.29 18.18 -11.10
C SER A 176 5.36 19.00 -10.37
N VAL A 177 5.69 18.64 -9.11
CA VAL A 177 6.63 19.41 -8.28
C VAL A 177 8.04 18.85 -8.36
N TYR A 178 8.17 17.53 -8.27
CA TYR A 178 9.49 16.89 -8.32
C TYR A 178 9.88 16.47 -9.74
N GLY A 179 8.97 16.44 -10.71
CA GLY A 179 9.27 16.00 -12.07
C GLY A 179 9.56 14.50 -12.19
N VAL A 180 9.20 13.71 -11.17
CA VAL A 180 9.50 12.27 -11.11
C VAL A 180 8.33 11.47 -11.68
N ARG A 181 8.63 10.55 -12.59
CA ARG A 181 7.66 9.65 -13.20
C ARG A 181 7.75 8.26 -12.57
N GLU A 182 6.68 7.82 -11.94
CA GLU A 182 6.65 6.57 -11.18
C GLU A 182 6.02 5.42 -11.97
N TYR A 183 6.50 4.20 -11.77
CA TYR A 183 6.00 2.98 -12.42
C TYR A 183 5.94 1.86 -11.39
N SER A 184 4.88 1.06 -11.40
CA SER A 184 4.68 -0.03 -10.45
C SER A 184 4.55 -1.38 -11.15
N ILE A 185 5.44 -2.31 -10.83
CA ILE A 185 5.42 -3.67 -11.34
C ILE A 185 5.47 -4.60 -10.13
N VAL A 186 4.51 -5.51 -9.99
CA VAL A 186 4.44 -6.41 -8.83
C VAL A 186 3.96 -7.80 -9.24
N GLY A 187 4.43 -8.83 -8.57
CA GLY A 187 3.90 -10.19 -8.75
C GLY A 187 2.53 -10.38 -8.09
N SER A 188 1.87 -11.49 -8.38
CA SER A 188 0.69 -11.92 -7.62
C SER A 188 0.71 -13.41 -7.28
N GLN A 189 1.89 -14.03 -7.35
CA GLN A 189 2.10 -15.42 -6.95
C GLN A 189 3.18 -15.48 -5.88
N PRO A 190 3.03 -16.27 -4.81
CA PRO A 190 4.13 -16.61 -3.94
C PRO A 190 5.08 -17.61 -4.61
N ALA A 191 6.30 -17.69 -4.10
CA ALA A 191 7.26 -18.72 -4.52
C ALA A 191 6.74 -20.13 -4.16
N VAL A 192 7.04 -21.13 -5.00
CA VAL A 192 6.52 -22.52 -4.84
C VAL A 192 6.92 -23.11 -3.48
N GLU A 193 8.15 -22.83 -3.08
CA GLU A 193 8.77 -23.25 -1.83
C GLU A 193 8.07 -22.70 -0.58
N TRP A 194 7.22 -21.68 -0.72
CA TRP A 194 6.55 -21.02 0.42
C TRP A 194 5.17 -21.59 0.73
N TYR A 195 4.52 -22.31 -0.19
CA TYR A 195 3.22 -22.95 0.05
C TYR A 195 3.18 -23.87 1.29
N PRO A 196 4.23 -24.66 1.60
CA PRO A 196 4.29 -25.46 2.83
C PRO A 196 4.34 -24.63 4.12
N ILE A 197 4.68 -23.34 4.06
CA ILE A 197 4.81 -22.49 5.26
C ILE A 197 3.41 -22.25 5.85
N PRO A 198 3.16 -22.53 7.14
CA PRO A 198 1.85 -22.39 7.77
C PRO A 198 1.53 -20.93 8.15
N ILE A 199 1.91 -19.99 7.29
CA ILE A 199 1.69 -18.55 7.42
C ILE A 199 0.80 -18.13 6.25
N ARG A 200 -0.32 -17.47 6.55
CA ARG A 200 -1.26 -16.96 5.54
C ARG A 200 -0.55 -16.10 4.50
N TYR A 201 0.21 -15.11 4.96
CA TYR A 201 0.87 -14.11 4.12
C TYR A 201 1.88 -14.70 3.12
N ALA A 202 2.41 -15.90 3.40
CA ALA A 202 3.32 -16.59 2.51
C ALA A 202 2.65 -17.13 1.24
N LYS A 203 1.31 -17.19 1.22
CA LYS A 203 0.51 -17.76 0.14
C LYS A 203 -0.87 -17.11 0.01
N GLU A 204 -0.94 -15.82 0.33
CA GLU A 204 -2.18 -15.04 0.22
C GLU A 204 -2.51 -14.78 -1.25
N ASP A 205 -3.77 -14.96 -1.65
CA ASP A 205 -4.24 -14.61 -3.00
C ASP A 205 -4.03 -13.10 -3.27
N GLY A 206 -3.65 -12.72 -4.49
CA GLY A 206 -3.39 -11.31 -4.82
C GLY A 206 -2.15 -10.73 -4.13
N SER A 207 -1.17 -11.57 -3.78
CA SER A 207 0.11 -11.19 -3.18
C SER A 207 1.26 -11.88 -3.91
N ASP A 208 2.42 -11.24 -4.00
CA ASP A 208 3.65 -11.87 -4.53
C ASP A 208 4.34 -12.80 -3.52
N GLY A 209 3.64 -13.12 -2.43
CA GLY A 209 4.10 -13.87 -1.28
C GLY A 209 4.75 -13.01 -0.20
N VAL A 210 5.04 -11.73 -0.44
CA VAL A 210 5.55 -10.78 0.57
C VAL A 210 4.66 -9.54 0.67
N VAL A 211 4.36 -8.92 -0.46
CA VAL A 211 3.60 -7.68 -0.58
C VAL A 211 2.32 -7.95 -1.35
N ARG A 212 1.19 -7.48 -0.81
CA ARG A 212 -0.09 -7.50 -1.53
C ARG A 212 0.02 -6.63 -2.78
N VAL A 213 -0.58 -7.08 -3.87
CA VAL A 213 -0.67 -6.30 -5.11
C VAL A 213 -1.26 -4.92 -4.83
N ALA A 214 -2.34 -4.86 -4.04
CA ALA A 214 -3.00 -3.62 -3.63
C ALA A 214 -2.09 -2.69 -2.80
N ALA A 215 -1.17 -3.25 -2.01
CA ALA A 215 -0.25 -2.48 -1.18
C ALA A 215 0.97 -1.96 -1.96
N SER A 216 1.32 -2.62 -3.07
CA SER A 216 2.39 -2.21 -3.98
C SER A 216 1.92 -1.20 -5.04
N ASN A 217 0.63 -1.21 -5.38
CA ASN A 217 0.10 -0.28 -6.38
C ASN A 217 -0.04 1.15 -5.83
N LEU A 218 0.75 2.09 -6.37
CA LEU A 218 0.70 3.51 -6.01
C LEU A 218 -0.55 4.26 -6.51
N ASN A 219 -1.40 3.63 -7.32
CA ASN A 219 -2.73 4.16 -7.68
C ASN A 219 -3.73 4.03 -6.51
N MET A 220 -3.33 4.44 -5.31
CA MET A 220 -4.15 4.40 -4.11
C MET A 220 -5.26 5.47 -4.13
N HIS A 221 -6.39 5.19 -3.51
CA HIS A 221 -7.45 6.16 -3.28
C HIS A 221 -7.30 6.77 -1.89
N TYR A 222 -7.67 8.04 -1.74
CA TYR A 222 -7.73 8.71 -0.44
C TYR A 222 -9.11 9.32 -0.23
N LEU A 223 -9.67 9.10 0.96
CA LEU A 223 -10.93 9.66 1.43
C LEU A 223 -10.73 10.21 2.84
N ARG A 224 -11.18 11.43 3.10
CA ARG A 224 -11.19 12.03 4.45
C ARG A 224 -12.60 12.37 4.86
N PHE A 225 -13.06 11.77 5.95
CA PHE A 225 -14.36 12.05 6.56
C PHE A 225 -14.18 12.92 7.80
N GLY A 226 -15.12 13.84 8.03
CA GLY A 226 -15.12 14.68 9.23
C GLY A 226 -16.52 15.22 9.55
N PRO A 227 -16.68 15.89 10.71
CA PRO A 227 -17.97 16.38 11.17
C PRO A 227 -18.52 17.48 10.25
N THR A 228 -19.83 17.46 10.01
CA THR A 228 -20.51 18.58 9.34
C THR A 228 -20.58 19.81 10.22
N ALA A 229 -20.90 20.98 9.64
CA ALA A 229 -21.15 22.19 10.43
C ALA A 229 -22.27 22.00 11.48
N ALA A 230 -23.29 21.18 11.16
CA ALA A 230 -24.36 20.85 12.09
C ALA A 230 -23.85 20.02 13.27
N ALA A 231 -22.95 19.05 13.02
CA ALA A 231 -22.33 18.25 14.07
C ALA A 231 -21.49 19.11 15.03
N LEU A 232 -20.71 20.05 14.49
CA LEU A 232 -19.91 21.00 15.29
C LEU A 232 -20.75 21.93 16.16
N ALA A 233 -22.02 22.17 15.80
CA ALA A 233 -22.95 22.99 16.55
C ALA A 233 -23.77 22.22 17.61
N LEU A 234 -23.62 20.89 17.69
CA LEU A 234 -24.40 20.08 18.63
C LEU A 234 -24.05 20.41 20.08
N ALA A 235 -25.09 20.61 20.89
CA ALA A 235 -24.92 20.62 22.34
C ALA A 235 -24.65 19.20 22.85
N TRP A 236 -23.93 19.08 23.96
CA TRP A 236 -23.62 17.81 24.61
C TRP A 236 -24.83 16.88 24.74
N LYS A 237 -25.97 17.40 25.21
CA LYS A 237 -27.21 16.63 25.39
C LYS A 237 -27.69 15.97 24.10
N ASP A 238 -27.61 16.69 22.98
CA ASP A 238 -28.06 16.19 21.68
C ASP A 238 -27.07 15.17 21.11
N ALA A 239 -25.76 15.43 21.25
CA ALA A 239 -24.71 14.50 20.88
C ALA A 239 -24.79 13.18 21.68
N SER A 240 -25.02 13.24 23.00
CA SER A 240 -25.29 12.06 23.82
C SER A 240 -26.57 11.31 23.38
N GLY A 241 -27.58 12.05 22.93
CA GLY A 241 -28.79 11.48 22.34
C GLY A 241 -28.49 10.69 21.07
N GLU A 242 -27.67 11.22 20.16
CA GLU A 242 -27.23 10.55 18.94
C GLU A 242 -26.37 9.31 19.24
N LEU A 243 -25.45 9.38 20.21
CA LEU A 243 -24.70 8.20 20.68
C LEU A 243 -25.66 7.12 21.21
N GLY A 244 -26.64 7.50 22.02
CA GLY A 244 -27.65 6.58 22.56
C GLY A 244 -28.49 5.89 21.47
N LYS A 245 -28.83 6.59 20.38
CA LYS A 245 -29.50 6.02 19.20
C LYS A 245 -28.59 5.06 18.43
N HIS A 246 -27.33 5.45 18.25
CA HIS A 246 -26.31 4.67 17.57
C HIS A 246 -26.11 3.31 18.26
N LEU A 247 -25.83 3.31 19.57
CA LEU A 247 -25.58 2.09 20.36
C LEU A 247 -26.79 1.14 20.38
N ARG A 248 -28.02 1.67 20.40
CA ARG A 248 -29.25 0.85 20.33
C ARG A 248 -29.60 0.38 18.93
N ARG A 249 -28.88 0.89 17.92
CA ARG A 249 -29.16 0.74 16.49
C ARG A 249 -30.61 1.07 16.10
N ARG A 250 -31.23 2.09 16.72
CA ARG A 250 -32.66 2.44 16.54
C ARG A 250 -32.87 3.95 16.39
N GLY A 251 -33.97 4.32 15.72
CA GLY A 251 -34.39 5.71 15.50
C GLY A 251 -33.84 6.33 14.22
N ALA A 252 -34.40 7.47 13.82
CA ALA A 252 -33.86 8.27 12.73
C ALA A 252 -32.50 8.83 13.14
N ARG A 253 -31.45 8.49 12.38
CA ARG A 253 -30.08 8.95 12.60
C ARG A 253 -29.79 10.10 11.63
N GLN A 254 -29.13 11.15 12.11
CA GLN A 254 -28.77 12.30 11.29
C GLN A 254 -27.44 12.06 10.57
N SER A 255 -27.29 12.62 9.37
CA SER A 255 -25.99 12.65 8.67
C SER A 255 -25.11 13.76 9.25
N LEU A 256 -24.31 13.40 10.25
CA LEU A 256 -23.46 14.31 11.01
C LEU A 256 -21.99 14.30 10.55
N TYR A 257 -21.68 13.47 9.56
CA TYR A 257 -20.37 13.37 8.94
C TYR A 257 -20.50 13.49 7.42
N GLU A 258 -19.47 14.04 6.79
CA GLU A 258 -19.39 14.19 5.34
C GLU A 258 -17.98 13.88 4.83
N LEU A 259 -17.87 13.58 3.54
CA LEU A 259 -16.59 13.49 2.84
C LEU A 259 -16.03 14.91 2.69
N LYS A 260 -14.93 15.19 3.38
CA LYS A 260 -14.26 16.49 3.39
C LYS A 260 -13.26 16.64 2.25
N ASP A 261 -12.62 15.54 1.87
CA ASP A 261 -11.58 15.52 0.85
C ASP A 261 -11.50 14.14 0.20
N SER A 262 -11.13 14.11 -1.06
CA SER A 262 -10.84 12.88 -1.79
C SER A 262 -9.77 13.09 -2.85
N SER A 263 -8.96 12.06 -3.06
CA SER A 263 -7.97 12.04 -4.14
C SER A 263 -7.97 10.67 -4.82
N LEU A 264 -8.33 10.68 -6.10
CA LEU A 264 -8.37 9.50 -6.95
C LEU A 264 -7.30 9.63 -8.07
N PRO A 265 -6.60 8.54 -8.42
CA PRO A 265 -5.63 8.56 -9.51
C PRO A 265 -6.35 8.77 -10.86
N GLY A 266 -5.80 9.66 -11.69
CA GLY A 266 -6.38 10.05 -12.98
C GLY A 266 -7.34 11.24 -12.90
N GLU A 267 -7.59 11.80 -11.71
CA GLU A 267 -8.41 12.99 -11.51
C GLU A 267 -7.56 14.22 -11.13
N GLY A 268 -8.03 15.41 -11.52
CA GLY A 268 -7.34 16.67 -11.23
C GLY A 268 -5.91 16.70 -11.77
N GLU A 269 -4.96 17.09 -10.92
CA GLU A 269 -3.52 17.13 -11.24
C GLU A 269 -2.77 15.82 -10.91
N ARG A 270 -3.49 14.76 -10.52
CA ARG A 270 -2.90 13.48 -10.13
C ARG A 270 -2.99 12.48 -11.28
N PRO A 271 -1.93 12.30 -12.10
CA PRO A 271 -1.97 11.32 -13.16
C PRO A 271 -2.03 9.90 -12.61
N GLU A 272 -2.62 8.99 -13.38
CA GLU A 272 -2.51 7.57 -13.10
C GLU A 272 -1.09 7.09 -13.36
N ILE A 273 -0.63 6.17 -12.50
CA ILE A 273 0.70 5.57 -12.54
C ILE A 273 0.62 4.28 -13.38
N PRO A 274 1.50 4.07 -14.37
CA PRO A 274 1.61 2.80 -15.09
C PRO A 274 1.81 1.64 -14.12
N PHE A 275 0.92 0.66 -14.19
CA PHE A 275 0.86 -0.48 -13.28
C PHE A 275 0.66 -1.79 -14.04
N ALA A 276 1.47 -2.81 -13.72
CA ALA A 276 1.36 -4.12 -14.33
C ALA A 276 1.67 -5.26 -13.34
N ILE A 277 1.06 -6.41 -13.61
CA ILE A 277 1.29 -7.68 -12.91
C ILE A 277 1.84 -8.67 -13.93
N PRO A 278 3.14 -9.00 -13.90
CA PRO A 278 3.70 -10.00 -14.79
C PRO A 278 3.16 -11.40 -14.47
N TYR A 279 3.01 -12.24 -15.49
CA TYR A 279 2.59 -13.63 -15.33
C TYR A 279 3.66 -14.47 -14.62
N GLU A 280 3.25 -15.32 -13.68
CA GLU A 280 4.16 -16.21 -12.92
C GLU A 280 5.28 -15.44 -12.22
N CYS A 281 4.87 -14.42 -11.46
CA CYS A 281 5.77 -13.48 -10.82
C CYS A 281 5.56 -13.46 -9.31
N ALA A 282 6.66 -13.64 -8.57
CA ALA A 282 6.76 -13.62 -7.11
C ALA A 282 7.73 -12.55 -6.63
N HIS A 283 7.74 -12.28 -5.33
CA HIS A 283 8.63 -11.27 -4.75
C HIS A 283 10.10 -11.61 -4.99
N THR A 284 10.44 -12.87 -4.78
CA THR A 284 11.79 -13.45 -4.88
C THR A 284 11.70 -14.90 -5.39
N GLY A 285 12.84 -15.46 -5.79
CA GLY A 285 12.95 -16.87 -6.21
C GLY A 285 13.58 -16.99 -7.59
N LYS A 286 14.28 -18.10 -7.85
CA LYS A 286 15.05 -18.31 -9.09
C LYS A 286 14.17 -18.45 -10.33
N ASP A 287 12.96 -18.97 -10.16
CA ASP A 287 12.03 -19.20 -11.26
C ASP A 287 11.04 -18.03 -11.39
N LEU A 288 10.34 -17.72 -10.29
CA LEU A 288 9.24 -16.74 -10.30
C LEU A 288 9.65 -15.32 -9.85
N GLY A 289 10.81 -15.10 -9.24
CA GLY A 289 11.12 -13.81 -8.60
C GLY A 289 11.15 -12.62 -9.57
N ILE A 290 10.59 -11.46 -9.19
CA ILE A 290 10.50 -10.29 -10.07
C ILE A 290 11.87 -9.73 -10.51
N VAL A 291 12.89 -9.84 -9.65
CA VAL A 291 14.25 -9.34 -9.95
C VAL A 291 15.12 -10.38 -10.63
N VAL A 292 15.07 -11.64 -10.17
CA VAL A 292 16.01 -12.71 -10.54
C VAL A 292 15.38 -13.86 -11.35
N GLY A 293 14.05 -13.98 -11.30
CA GLY A 293 13.26 -15.04 -11.90
C GLY A 293 13.47 -15.17 -13.41
N THR A 294 13.43 -16.41 -13.88
CA THR A 294 13.52 -16.76 -15.31
C THR A 294 12.15 -16.71 -15.98
N HIS A 295 11.07 -17.06 -15.29
CA HIS A 295 9.71 -17.12 -15.85
C HIS A 295 9.16 -15.74 -16.23
N PRO A 296 9.13 -14.73 -15.34
CA PRO A 296 8.59 -13.41 -15.68
C PRO A 296 9.60 -12.52 -16.41
N ARG A 297 10.84 -12.99 -16.61
CA ARG A 297 12.00 -12.19 -17.04
C ARG A 297 11.73 -11.31 -18.25
N ASP A 298 11.23 -11.91 -19.32
CA ASP A 298 11.02 -11.22 -20.58
C ASP A 298 9.97 -10.11 -20.44
N GLN A 299 8.90 -10.38 -19.69
CA GLN A 299 7.85 -9.39 -19.45
C GLN A 299 8.32 -8.27 -18.53
N VAL A 300 9.01 -8.59 -17.44
CA VAL A 300 9.60 -7.59 -16.53
C VAL A 300 10.59 -6.69 -17.28
N LEU A 301 11.50 -7.26 -18.09
CA LEU A 301 12.44 -6.46 -18.88
C LEU A 301 11.75 -5.58 -19.92
N ARG A 302 10.68 -6.07 -20.58
CA ARG A 302 9.88 -5.23 -21.49
C ARG A 302 9.25 -4.05 -20.75
N LEU A 303 8.61 -4.29 -19.61
CA LEU A 303 7.99 -3.22 -18.80
C LEU A 303 9.04 -2.20 -18.29
N VAL A 304 10.20 -2.69 -17.83
CA VAL A 304 11.32 -1.83 -17.41
C VAL A 304 11.84 -0.99 -18.57
N ARG A 305 12.00 -1.55 -19.77
CA ARG A 305 12.41 -0.79 -20.96
C ARG A 305 11.38 0.27 -21.33
N GLN A 306 10.10 -0.10 -21.40
CA GLN A 306 9.01 0.85 -21.65
C GLN A 306 9.06 2.03 -20.65
N ALA A 307 9.26 1.74 -19.37
CA ALA A 307 9.37 2.78 -18.34
C ALA A 307 10.61 3.68 -18.53
N LEU A 308 11.79 3.09 -18.71
CA LEU A 308 13.05 3.82 -18.91
C LEU A 308 13.00 4.72 -20.14
N GLU A 309 12.39 4.25 -21.22
CA GLU A 309 12.34 4.94 -22.51
C GLU A 309 11.15 5.89 -22.66
N THR A 310 10.32 6.07 -21.63
CA THR A 310 9.11 6.90 -21.72
C THR A 310 9.46 8.39 -21.94
N PRO A 311 8.99 9.02 -23.03
CA PRO A 311 9.02 10.47 -23.18
C PRO A 311 7.95 11.14 -22.32
N ALA A 312 8.17 12.38 -21.86
CA ALA A 312 7.21 13.06 -20.98
C ALA A 312 5.85 13.31 -21.65
N ALA A 313 5.84 13.54 -22.97
CA ALA A 313 4.63 13.77 -23.74
C ALA A 313 3.74 12.52 -23.93
N GLU A 314 4.26 11.32 -23.63
CA GLU A 314 3.60 10.05 -23.92
C GLU A 314 3.08 9.35 -22.66
N TRP A 315 2.90 10.08 -21.56
CA TRP A 315 2.51 9.49 -20.27
C TRP A 315 1.21 8.68 -20.35
N SER A 316 0.17 9.23 -20.97
CA SER A 316 -1.13 8.56 -21.12
C SER A 316 -1.03 7.30 -21.97
N SER A 317 -0.22 7.33 -23.04
CA SER A 317 0.07 6.14 -23.84
C SER A 317 0.77 5.08 -23.00
N ARG A 318 1.73 5.47 -22.16
CA ARG A 318 2.47 4.53 -21.33
C ARG A 318 1.60 3.87 -20.25
N VAL A 319 0.62 4.59 -19.70
CA VAL A 319 -0.39 4.00 -18.82
C VAL A 319 -1.22 2.94 -19.57
N ALA A 320 -1.61 3.22 -20.81
CA ALA A 320 -2.34 2.26 -21.65
C ALA A 320 -1.49 1.03 -22.03
N ASP A 321 -0.20 1.20 -22.31
CA ASP A 321 0.72 0.10 -22.60
C ASP A 321 0.83 -0.88 -21.42
N PHE A 322 1.00 -0.36 -20.20
CA PHE A 322 1.07 -1.19 -18.99
C PHE A 322 -0.25 -1.93 -18.73
N ARG A 323 -1.39 -1.27 -18.96
CA ARG A 323 -2.71 -1.93 -18.92
C ARG A 323 -2.82 -3.05 -19.94
N THR A 324 -2.30 -2.85 -21.15
CA THR A 324 -2.29 -3.87 -22.20
C THR A 324 -1.44 -5.08 -21.79
N GLU A 325 -0.27 -4.86 -21.19
CA GLU A 325 0.56 -5.95 -20.61
C GLU A 325 -0.15 -6.67 -19.46
N LEU A 326 -0.89 -5.95 -18.61
CA LEU A 326 -1.72 -6.53 -17.55
C LEU A 326 -2.86 -7.38 -18.11
N ASP A 327 -3.61 -6.87 -19.08
CA ASP A 327 -4.70 -7.60 -19.73
C ASP A 327 -4.17 -8.85 -20.43
N ALA A 328 -3.01 -8.76 -21.08
CA ALA A 328 -2.33 -9.91 -21.67
C ALA A 328 -1.94 -10.96 -20.61
N THR A 329 -1.50 -10.55 -19.41
CA THR A 329 -1.31 -11.47 -18.28
C THR A 329 -2.61 -12.20 -17.95
N TYR A 330 -3.72 -11.48 -17.77
CA TYR A 330 -5.03 -12.09 -17.45
C TYR A 330 -5.52 -13.06 -18.54
N GLN A 331 -5.34 -12.72 -19.82
CA GLN A 331 -5.66 -13.61 -20.94
C GLN A 331 -4.78 -14.87 -20.95
N LYS A 332 -3.50 -14.72 -20.62
CA LYS A 332 -2.57 -15.84 -20.47
C LYS A 332 -2.99 -16.78 -19.34
N VAL A 333 -3.45 -16.23 -18.20
CA VAL A 333 -3.96 -17.02 -17.06
C VAL A 333 -5.20 -17.84 -17.43
N LEU A 334 -6.09 -17.31 -18.28
CA LEU A 334 -7.28 -18.05 -18.74
C LEU A 334 -6.94 -19.21 -19.69
N THR A 335 -5.94 -19.00 -20.55
CA THR A 335 -5.62 -19.93 -21.65
C THR A 335 -4.57 -20.98 -21.30
N GLN A 336 -3.70 -20.70 -20.32
CA GLN A 336 -2.65 -21.63 -19.92
C GLN A 336 -3.13 -22.57 -18.81
N GLN A 337 -2.85 -23.86 -18.96
CA GLN A 337 -3.08 -24.81 -17.88
C GLN A 337 -2.16 -24.48 -16.71
N ALA A 338 -2.76 -24.42 -15.53
CA ALA A 338 -2.04 -24.39 -14.27
C ALA A 338 -0.86 -25.38 -14.26
N PRO A 339 0.37 -24.95 -13.96
CA PRO A 339 1.48 -25.86 -13.75
C PRO A 339 1.08 -27.02 -12.83
N SER A 340 1.55 -28.24 -13.13
CA SER A 340 1.14 -29.45 -12.41
C SER A 340 1.37 -29.38 -10.90
N TRP A 341 2.35 -28.58 -10.45
CA TRP A 341 2.64 -28.36 -9.04
C TRP A 341 1.58 -27.50 -8.32
N TRP A 342 0.85 -26.62 -9.02
CA TRP A 342 -0.24 -25.83 -8.43
C TRP A 342 -1.31 -26.73 -7.83
N LYS A 343 -1.69 -27.80 -8.52
CA LYS A 343 -2.69 -28.78 -8.05
C LYS A 343 -2.34 -29.46 -6.73
N LYS A 344 -1.08 -29.43 -6.30
CA LYS A 344 -0.65 -29.96 -5.00
C LYS A 344 -1.08 -29.06 -3.84
N TRP A 345 -1.15 -27.75 -4.07
CA TRP A 345 -1.29 -26.75 -3.01
C TRP A 345 -2.53 -25.86 -3.18
N ILE A 346 -3.07 -25.75 -4.39
CA ILE A 346 -4.17 -24.86 -4.75
C ILE A 346 -5.13 -25.63 -5.66
N GLU A 347 -6.40 -25.65 -5.28
CA GLU A 347 -7.47 -26.26 -6.09
C GLU A 347 -7.76 -25.43 -7.34
N GLU A 348 -7.85 -24.11 -7.17
CA GLU A 348 -8.10 -23.14 -8.24
C GLU A 348 -6.97 -22.10 -8.32
N PRO A 349 -5.94 -22.36 -9.15
CA PRO A 349 -4.77 -21.49 -9.15
C PRO A 349 -4.99 -20.11 -9.76
N ARG A 350 -6.08 -19.93 -10.53
CA ARG A 350 -6.48 -18.62 -11.05
C ARG A 350 -6.93 -17.67 -9.94
N ALA A 351 -7.28 -18.20 -8.76
CA ALA A 351 -7.56 -17.41 -7.57
C ALA A 351 -6.37 -16.54 -7.12
N GLN A 352 -5.13 -16.92 -7.47
CA GLN A 352 -3.94 -16.09 -7.21
C GLN A 352 -3.95 -14.76 -7.99
N TYR A 353 -4.79 -14.66 -9.03
CA TYR A 353 -5.03 -13.43 -9.81
C TYR A 353 -6.38 -12.78 -9.49
N ASP A 354 -7.11 -13.28 -8.49
CA ASP A 354 -8.30 -12.59 -7.99
C ASP A 354 -7.93 -11.15 -7.60
N ARG A 355 -8.75 -10.20 -8.05
CA ARG A 355 -8.47 -8.79 -7.77
C ARG A 355 -8.87 -8.51 -6.34
N HIS A 356 -7.89 -8.12 -5.54
CA HIS A 356 -8.11 -7.77 -4.14
C HIS A 356 -7.90 -6.29 -3.91
N ALA A 357 -8.71 -5.70 -3.05
CA ALA A 357 -8.56 -4.33 -2.57
C ALA A 357 -8.04 -4.33 -1.13
N GLN A 358 -7.28 -3.30 -0.77
CA GLN A 358 -6.90 -3.06 0.63
C GLN A 358 -7.60 -1.79 1.11
N LEU A 359 -8.25 -1.83 2.28
CA LEU A 359 -8.83 -0.64 2.91
C LEU A 359 -8.05 -0.34 4.19
N ILE A 360 -7.53 0.87 4.34
CA ILE A 360 -6.83 1.29 5.55
C ILE A 360 -7.64 2.40 6.20
N PHE A 361 -8.17 2.16 7.39
CA PHE A 361 -8.89 3.15 8.19
C PHE A 361 -7.95 3.71 9.25
N ARG A 362 -7.84 5.04 9.34
CA ARG A 362 -7.07 5.73 10.37
C ARG A 362 -7.97 6.71 11.11
N ILE A 363 -8.16 6.46 12.41
CA ILE A 363 -9.15 7.17 13.23
C ILE A 363 -8.46 8.18 14.15
N ARG A 364 -8.79 9.46 14.00
CA ARG A 364 -8.25 10.57 14.80
C ARG A 364 -9.38 11.47 15.30
N ASP A 365 -9.14 12.22 16.35
CA ASP A 365 -10.04 13.30 16.77
C ASP A 365 -9.86 14.55 15.89
N GLN A 366 -10.70 15.57 16.08
CA GLN A 366 -10.61 16.84 15.35
C GLN A 366 -9.32 17.64 15.61
N ASP A 367 -8.52 17.26 16.61
CA ASP A 367 -7.22 17.85 16.90
C ASP A 367 -6.06 17.00 16.34
N GLY A 368 -6.36 15.94 15.59
CA GLY A 368 -5.39 15.02 14.99
C GLY A 368 -4.85 13.95 15.95
N ARG A 369 -5.38 13.84 17.17
CA ARG A 369 -4.93 12.83 18.14
C ARG A 369 -5.47 11.45 17.78
N PRO A 370 -4.66 10.38 17.90
CA PRO A 370 -5.13 9.01 17.73
C PRO A 370 -6.32 8.65 18.64
N VAL A 371 -7.36 8.01 18.09
CA VAL A 371 -8.48 7.46 18.85
C VAL A 371 -8.29 5.95 19.03
N LEU A 372 -7.81 5.53 20.21
CA LEU A 372 -7.34 4.16 20.45
C LEU A 372 -8.47 3.17 20.74
N HIS A 373 -9.58 3.63 21.34
CA HIS A 373 -10.70 2.79 21.74
C HIS A 373 -11.89 3.03 20.80
N HIS A 374 -11.91 2.29 19.69
CA HIS A 374 -12.91 2.45 18.65
C HIS A 374 -13.33 1.12 18.03
N ASP A 375 -14.50 1.12 17.43
CA ASP A 375 -15.04 0.02 16.62
C ASP A 375 -15.41 0.56 15.22
N ILE A 376 -15.11 -0.25 14.20
CA ILE A 376 -15.51 -0.01 12.81
C ILE A 376 -16.52 -1.08 12.39
N PHE A 377 -17.67 -0.65 11.88
CA PHE A 377 -18.69 -1.53 11.31
C PHE A 377 -18.91 -1.18 9.84
N LEU A 378 -18.97 -2.23 9.01
CA LEU A 378 -19.39 -2.16 7.62
C LEU A 378 -20.58 -3.10 7.48
N ASP A 379 -21.78 -2.54 7.52
CA ASP A 379 -23.04 -3.28 7.54
C ASP A 379 -23.73 -3.17 6.18
N SER A 380 -24.21 -4.29 5.63
CA SER A 380 -24.96 -4.27 4.37
C SER A 380 -26.26 -3.47 4.52
N VAL A 381 -26.64 -2.71 3.50
CA VAL A 381 -27.95 -2.07 3.46
C VAL A 381 -29.03 -3.17 3.43
N GLN A 382 -30.06 -3.06 4.29
CA GLN A 382 -31.19 -3.99 4.36
C GLN A 382 -32.44 -3.33 3.78
N GLY A 383 -33.20 -4.01 2.91
CA GLY A 383 -34.44 -3.44 2.35
C GLY A 383 -34.88 -4.03 1.00
N LYS A 384 -35.76 -3.32 0.27
CA LYS A 384 -36.18 -3.75 -1.08
C LYS A 384 -34.97 -3.63 -2.04
N GLY A 385 -34.48 -4.78 -2.51
CA GLY A 385 -33.23 -4.87 -3.27
C GLY A 385 -32.06 -5.35 -2.42
N ASP A 386 -32.30 -6.25 -1.46
CA ASP A 386 -31.25 -6.89 -0.65
C ASP A 386 -30.08 -7.33 -1.52
N PRO A 387 -28.84 -7.13 -1.03
CA PRO A 387 -27.67 -7.44 -1.83
C PRO A 387 -27.59 -8.93 -2.12
N SER A 388 -27.15 -9.29 -3.33
CA SER A 388 -26.87 -10.69 -3.65
C SER A 388 -25.67 -11.22 -2.88
N LEU A 389 -24.90 -10.34 -2.24
CA LEU A 389 -23.73 -10.67 -1.43
C LEU A 389 -23.61 -9.75 -0.21
N PRO A 390 -23.55 -10.25 1.03
CA PRO A 390 -23.31 -9.39 2.19
C PRO A 390 -21.90 -8.81 2.15
N VAL A 391 -21.74 -7.52 2.49
CA VAL A 391 -20.45 -6.80 2.47
C VAL A 391 -19.35 -7.54 3.24
N GLY A 392 -19.69 -8.15 4.37
CA GLY A 392 -18.77 -8.92 5.21
C GLY A 392 -18.11 -10.10 4.49
N SER A 393 -18.76 -10.66 3.46
CA SER A 393 -18.19 -11.79 2.70
C SER A 393 -17.11 -11.37 1.70
N LEU A 394 -16.90 -10.07 1.49
CA LEU A 394 -15.74 -9.57 0.74
C LEU A 394 -14.45 -9.68 1.55
N PHE A 395 -14.52 -9.61 2.88
CA PHE A 395 -13.37 -9.52 3.77
C PHE A 395 -12.70 -10.86 3.94
N GLU A 396 -11.38 -10.87 3.74
CA GLU A 396 -10.58 -12.07 3.94
C GLU A 396 -9.59 -11.94 5.08
N ASP A 397 -9.10 -10.73 5.33
CA ASP A 397 -8.13 -10.43 6.36
C ASP A 397 -8.44 -9.10 7.06
N LYS A 398 -8.07 -9.03 8.33
CA LYS A 398 -8.12 -7.83 9.17
C LYS A 398 -6.85 -7.75 9.98
N HIS A 399 -6.17 -6.61 9.90
CA HIS A 399 -4.99 -6.30 10.67
C HIS A 399 -5.16 -4.99 11.43
N VAL A 400 -4.96 -5.00 12.74
CA VAL A 400 -4.87 -3.78 13.57
C VAL A 400 -3.39 -3.49 13.77
N ASN A 401 -2.95 -2.29 13.37
CA ASN A 401 -1.53 -1.93 13.47
C ASN A 401 -1.04 -2.01 14.92
N GLU A 402 0.07 -2.69 15.17
CA GLU A 402 0.60 -2.97 16.51
C GLU A 402 1.16 -1.71 17.17
N THR A 403 1.78 -0.83 16.38
CA THR A 403 2.37 0.43 16.87
C THR A 403 1.34 1.55 16.97
N SER A 404 0.36 1.58 16.08
CA SER A 404 -0.64 2.62 15.90
C SER A 404 -2.05 2.01 15.84
N PRO A 405 -2.59 1.51 16.97
CA PRO A 405 -3.83 0.73 16.99
C PRO A 405 -5.10 1.52 16.62
N HIS A 406 -4.98 2.84 16.43
CA HIS A 406 -6.01 3.66 15.77
C HIS A 406 -6.09 3.44 14.24
N ILE A 407 -5.25 2.55 13.69
CA ILE A 407 -5.19 2.20 12.27
C ILE A 407 -5.52 0.73 12.07
N ILE A 408 -6.47 0.45 11.18
CA ILE A 408 -6.91 -0.91 10.84
C ILE A 408 -6.88 -1.08 9.32
N ALA A 409 -6.19 -2.12 8.86
CA ALA A 409 -6.18 -2.55 7.47
C ALA A 409 -7.11 -3.75 7.26
N PHE A 410 -7.92 -3.71 6.21
CA PHE A 410 -8.73 -4.83 5.74
C PHE A 410 -8.32 -5.24 4.34
N TYR A 411 -8.40 -6.52 4.04
CA TYR A 411 -8.16 -7.07 2.71
C TYR A 411 -9.43 -7.70 2.17
N LEU A 412 -9.86 -7.25 0.99
CA LEU A 412 -11.14 -7.60 0.40
C LEU A 412 -10.93 -8.24 -0.96
N ARG A 413 -11.60 -9.37 -1.23
CA ARG A 413 -11.67 -9.97 -2.56
C ARG A 413 -12.70 -9.23 -3.40
N ALA A 414 -12.23 -8.32 -4.26
CA ALA A 414 -13.08 -7.48 -5.11
C ALA A 414 -13.64 -8.25 -6.31
N ASP A 415 -12.86 -9.16 -6.88
CA ASP A 415 -13.27 -10.08 -7.94
C ASP A 415 -12.88 -11.51 -7.57
N ALA A 416 -13.66 -12.50 -8.01
CA ALA A 416 -13.32 -13.91 -7.83
C ALA A 416 -13.41 -14.66 -9.16
N PHE A 417 -12.43 -15.53 -9.43
CA PHE A 417 -12.51 -16.43 -10.58
C PHE A 417 -13.70 -17.39 -10.46
N SER A 418 -14.48 -17.49 -11.53
CA SER A 418 -15.60 -18.40 -11.69
C SER A 418 -15.27 -19.47 -12.72
N ALA A 419 -15.21 -20.73 -12.29
CA ALA A 419 -14.95 -21.85 -13.20
C ALA A 419 -16.11 -22.07 -14.18
N SER A 420 -17.35 -21.71 -13.82
CA SER A 420 -18.51 -21.84 -14.71
C SER A 420 -18.55 -20.75 -15.78
N ASP A 421 -18.12 -19.54 -15.43
CA ASP A 421 -18.12 -18.40 -16.36
C ASP A 421 -16.78 -18.23 -17.08
N GLU A 422 -15.79 -19.05 -16.73
CA GLU A 422 -14.40 -19.03 -17.23
C GLU A 422 -13.76 -17.63 -17.15
N THR A 423 -14.12 -16.85 -16.13
CA THR A 423 -13.66 -15.46 -15.97
C THR A 423 -13.75 -14.99 -14.51
N TRP A 424 -13.19 -13.81 -14.21
CA TRP A 424 -13.33 -13.17 -12.91
C TRP A 424 -14.65 -12.40 -12.82
N VAL A 425 -15.46 -12.74 -11.83
CA VAL A 425 -16.75 -12.11 -11.56
C VAL A 425 -16.57 -11.01 -10.52
N PRO A 426 -16.97 -9.75 -10.82
CA PRO A 426 -16.91 -8.66 -9.86
C PRO A 426 -17.87 -8.89 -8.68
N ARG A 427 -17.35 -8.79 -7.45
CA ARG A 427 -18.10 -9.00 -6.20
C ARG A 427 -18.58 -7.69 -5.58
N ILE A 428 -17.84 -6.59 -5.74
CA ILE A 428 -18.23 -5.27 -5.18
C ILE A 428 -19.63 -4.83 -5.62
N PRO A 429 -20.01 -4.92 -6.93
CA PRO A 429 -21.35 -4.51 -7.36
C PRO A 429 -22.51 -5.34 -6.79
N GLN A 430 -22.21 -6.51 -6.19
CA GLN A 430 -23.18 -7.44 -5.62
C GLN A 430 -23.60 -7.07 -4.18
N VAL A 431 -22.83 -6.20 -3.52
CA VAL A 431 -23.08 -5.72 -2.15
C VAL A 431 -24.16 -4.65 -2.08
N ASN A 432 -24.51 -4.02 -3.20
CA ASN A 432 -25.57 -3.01 -3.30
C ASN A 432 -25.51 -1.87 -2.25
N GLY A 433 -24.31 -1.48 -1.82
CA GLY A 433 -24.08 -0.43 -0.82
C GLY A 433 -23.88 -0.96 0.63
N CYS A 434 -23.34 -0.11 1.51
CA CYS A 434 -23.18 -0.44 2.92
C CYS A 434 -23.19 0.81 3.82
N PHE A 435 -23.49 0.62 5.10
CA PHE A 435 -23.26 1.62 6.14
C PHE A 435 -21.86 1.44 6.70
N PHE A 436 -21.08 2.52 6.69
CA PHE A 436 -19.82 2.66 7.38
C PHE A 436 -20.04 3.42 8.69
N GLU A 437 -19.83 2.73 9.80
CA GLU A 437 -20.06 3.26 11.13
C GLU A 437 -18.76 3.19 11.95
N VAL A 438 -18.44 4.27 12.66
CA VAL A 438 -17.33 4.31 13.61
C VAL A 438 -17.87 4.79 14.96
N THR A 439 -17.63 4.00 16.00
CA THR A 439 -17.90 4.37 17.40
C THR A 439 -16.59 4.42 18.14
N ALA A 440 -16.46 5.34 19.10
CA ALA A 440 -15.30 5.42 19.97
C ALA A 440 -15.69 5.80 21.41
N THR A 441 -14.80 5.49 22.34
CA THR A 441 -14.95 5.79 23.77
C THR A 441 -13.67 6.40 24.35
N GLU A 442 -13.81 7.18 25.41
CA GLU A 442 -12.69 7.66 26.25
C GLU A 442 -12.73 6.86 27.55
N PRO A 443 -11.88 5.83 27.74
CA PRO A 443 -12.01 4.94 28.88
C PRO A 443 -11.65 5.59 30.22
N GLU A 444 -10.91 6.70 30.19
CA GLU A 444 -10.47 7.39 31.41
C GLU A 444 -11.52 8.37 31.95
N THR A 445 -12.56 8.70 31.18
CA THR A 445 -13.60 9.63 31.63
C THR A 445 -14.91 9.53 30.83
N ASP A 446 -16.04 9.65 31.54
CA ASP A 446 -17.38 9.84 30.93
C ASP A 446 -17.65 11.31 30.55
N GLU A 447 -16.72 12.23 30.86
CA GLU A 447 -16.86 13.66 30.57
C GLU A 447 -16.44 14.03 29.15
N VAL A 448 -16.13 13.02 28.33
CA VAL A 448 -15.82 13.15 26.91
C VAL A 448 -16.66 12.17 26.11
N LEU A 449 -17.21 12.65 25.00
CA LEU A 449 -17.98 11.87 24.06
C LEU A 449 -17.37 12.01 22.67
N TYR A 450 -17.16 10.89 21.99
CA TYR A 450 -16.99 10.89 20.55
C TYR A 450 -18.35 10.77 19.88
N LEU A 451 -18.70 11.75 19.05
CA LEU A 451 -19.92 11.67 18.25
C LEU A 451 -19.75 10.52 17.24
N PRO A 452 -20.61 9.49 17.23
CA PRO A 452 -20.40 8.35 16.35
C PRO A 452 -20.55 8.76 14.89
N MET A 453 -19.66 8.27 14.04
CA MET A 453 -19.75 8.44 12.59
C MET A 453 -20.69 7.40 12.01
N ARG A 454 -21.51 7.84 11.05
CA ARG A 454 -22.23 6.98 10.12
C ARG A 454 -22.22 7.63 8.75
N PHE A 455 -21.82 6.87 7.75
CA PHE A 455 -21.86 7.25 6.35
C PHE A 455 -22.45 6.10 5.54
N GLU A 456 -23.34 6.40 4.58
CA GLU A 456 -23.89 5.41 3.67
C GLU A 456 -23.10 5.44 2.37
N PHE A 457 -22.42 4.34 2.07
CA PHE A 457 -21.83 4.11 0.76
C PHE A 457 -22.90 3.52 -0.15
N SER A 458 -23.27 4.24 -1.20
CA SER A 458 -24.08 3.67 -2.27
C SER A 458 -23.31 2.57 -3.02
N LYS A 459 -24.01 1.82 -3.87
CA LYS A 459 -23.36 0.85 -4.77
C LYS A 459 -22.29 1.51 -5.64
N ASP A 460 -22.57 2.70 -6.17
CA ASP A 460 -21.65 3.42 -7.06
C ASP A 460 -20.44 3.96 -6.28
N ASP A 461 -20.65 4.42 -5.04
CA ASP A 461 -19.56 4.80 -4.15
C ASP A 461 -18.61 3.61 -3.90
N LEU A 462 -19.16 2.42 -3.60
CA LEU A 462 -18.34 1.22 -3.41
C LEU A 462 -17.57 0.84 -4.68
N ILE A 463 -18.19 0.92 -5.86
CA ILE A 463 -17.53 0.63 -7.14
C ILE A 463 -16.43 1.65 -7.45
N GLY A 464 -16.64 2.92 -7.08
CA GLY A 464 -15.67 4.01 -7.25
C GLY A 464 -14.51 3.89 -6.27
N TRP A 465 -14.77 3.55 -5.01
CA TRP A 465 -13.80 3.64 -3.93
C TRP A 465 -13.11 2.32 -3.59
N VAL A 466 -13.74 1.17 -3.81
CA VAL A 466 -13.15 -0.16 -3.56
C VAL A 466 -12.77 -0.79 -4.89
N ARG A 467 -11.55 -0.49 -5.35
CA ARG A 467 -11.04 -0.99 -6.63
C ARG A 467 -10.08 -2.15 -6.42
N GLY A 468 -10.26 -3.21 -7.19
CA GLY A 468 -9.30 -4.32 -7.25
C GLY A 468 -7.88 -3.83 -7.57
N HIS A 469 -6.90 -4.46 -6.93
CA HIS A 469 -5.47 -4.15 -6.99
C HIS A 469 -5.08 -2.77 -6.47
N ARG A 470 -5.94 -2.09 -5.71
CA ARG A 470 -5.65 -0.77 -5.15
C ARG A 470 -5.90 -0.75 -3.65
N THR A 471 -5.15 0.12 -2.97
CA THR A 471 -5.44 0.48 -1.59
C THR A 471 -6.32 1.72 -1.55
N THR A 472 -7.28 1.77 -0.63
CA THR A 472 -8.06 2.96 -0.28
C THR A 472 -7.78 3.33 1.15
N ILE A 473 -7.19 4.51 1.35
CA ILE A 473 -6.94 5.09 2.66
C ILE A 473 -8.15 5.93 3.05
N VAL A 474 -8.69 5.67 4.23
CA VAL A 474 -9.87 6.32 4.80
C VAL A 474 -9.46 6.97 6.13
N ASP A 475 -9.20 8.27 6.09
CA ASP A 475 -9.00 9.06 7.30
C ASP A 475 -10.36 9.45 7.87
N VAL A 476 -10.59 9.17 9.16
CA VAL A 476 -11.80 9.58 9.87
C VAL A 476 -11.42 10.52 11.00
N GLU A 477 -11.92 11.74 10.92
CA GLU A 477 -11.84 12.77 11.96
C GLU A 477 -13.11 12.70 12.81
N LEU A 478 -13.06 12.05 13.97
CA LEU A 478 -14.18 11.98 14.92
C LEU A 478 -14.29 13.27 15.74
N LEU A 479 -15.51 13.75 15.92
CA LEU A 479 -15.76 14.88 16.81
C LEU A 479 -15.77 14.44 18.28
N ARG A 480 -14.75 14.88 19.03
CA ARG A 480 -14.58 14.74 20.47
C ARG A 480 -15.18 15.94 21.19
N LEU A 481 -16.34 15.77 21.81
CA LEU A 481 -16.99 16.81 22.61
C LEU A 481 -16.65 16.63 24.09
N PRO A 482 -16.33 17.71 24.84
CA PRO A 482 -16.28 17.68 26.29
C PRO A 482 -17.67 17.97 26.89
N SER A 483 -17.95 17.43 28.06
CA SER A 483 -19.19 17.67 28.78
C SER A 483 -19.24 19.08 29.41
N PRO A 484 -20.44 19.56 29.79
CA PRO A 484 -20.58 20.79 30.58
C PRO A 484 -19.91 20.76 31.96
N ASN A 485 -19.49 19.59 32.47
CA ASN A 485 -18.77 19.46 33.73
C ASN A 485 -17.27 19.73 33.58
N VAL A 486 -16.72 19.62 32.36
CA VAL A 486 -15.30 19.89 32.08
C VAL A 486 -14.98 21.38 32.30
N TYR A 487 -15.86 22.26 31.82
CA TYR A 487 -15.71 23.70 31.98
C TYR A 487 -17.07 24.39 31.99
N ARG A 488 -17.29 25.26 32.97
CA ARG A 488 -18.52 26.05 33.09
C ARG A 488 -18.21 27.48 33.52
N MET A 489 -18.80 28.44 32.83
CA MET A 489 -18.89 29.81 33.30
C MET A 489 -20.18 30.00 34.07
N VAL A 490 -20.09 30.60 35.26
CA VAL A 490 -21.24 31.03 36.05
C VAL A 490 -21.24 32.55 36.13
N ARG A 491 -22.41 33.16 36.00
CA ARG A 491 -22.54 34.61 36.16
C ARG A 491 -22.18 34.98 37.59
N PHE A 492 -21.17 35.84 37.76
CA PHE A 492 -20.90 36.45 39.07
C PHE A 492 -22.06 37.39 39.41
N ALA A 493 -22.89 36.99 40.36
CA ALA A 493 -23.83 37.90 40.99
C ALA A 493 -23.05 38.67 42.06
N GLY A 494 -22.58 39.86 41.69
CA GLY A 494 -21.97 40.83 42.60
C GLY A 494 -23.01 41.61 43.38
#